data_AF-B0E869-F1
#
_entry.id   AF-B0E869-F1
#
_cell.length_a   1.000
_cell.length_b   1.000
_cell.length_c   1.000
_cell.angle_alpha   90.00
_cell.angle_beta   90.00
_cell.angle_gamma   90.00
#
_symmetry.space_group_name_H-M   'P 1'
#
loop_
_entity.id
_entity.type
_entity.pdbx_description
1 polymer ?
#
loop_
_entity_poly.entity_id
_entity_poly.type
_entity_poly.pdbx_seq_one_letter_code
_entity_poly.pdbx_strand_id
1 'polypeptide(L)'
;MKLGYNEIMITSMYFNDINDFINLEIGIKRFQGNIERFHFNPIPLNEYSRKLFTNIETFHIYNKYDEIFNNGRIFKKVIWYKVDYSTHLKEKILYKDRNIYGNIIPYEVKSNRCWCFYIVKI
;
A
#
# COMPACT_ATOMS: atom_id res chain seq x y z
N MET A 1 -14.13 -26.22 13.95
CA MET A 1 -13.27 -25.02 13.92
C MET A 1 -14.16 -23.81 13.61
N LYS A 2 -14.12 -22.74 14.42
CA LYS A 2 -14.89 -21.50 14.15
C LYS A 2 -13.90 -20.43 13.68
N LEU A 3 -14.12 -19.86 12.49
CA LEU A 3 -13.36 -18.71 12.01
C LEU A 3 -13.69 -17.48 12.88
N GLY A 4 -12.67 -16.83 13.43
CA GLY A 4 -12.76 -15.57 14.13
C GLY A 4 -12.39 -14.40 13.21
N TYR A 5 -12.26 -13.22 13.82
CA TYR A 5 -11.94 -12.00 13.08
C TYR A 5 -10.51 -11.99 12.53
N ASN A 6 -9.55 -12.55 13.26
CA ASN A 6 -8.15 -12.58 12.81
C ASN A 6 -8.02 -13.40 11.53
N GLU A 7 -8.64 -14.58 11.50
CA GLU A 7 -8.65 -15.47 10.34
C GLU A 7 -9.35 -14.82 9.15
N ILE A 8 -10.45 -14.09 9.39
CA ILE A 8 -11.16 -13.35 8.35
C ILE A 8 -10.35 -12.17 7.82
N MET A 9 -9.67 -11.41 8.68
CA MET A 9 -8.79 -10.33 8.26
C MET A 9 -7.66 -10.86 7.37
N ILE A 10 -7.02 -11.98 7.77
CA ILE A 10 -5.99 -12.65 6.95
C ILE A 10 -6.57 -13.12 5.61
N THR A 11 -7.77 -13.70 5.61
CA THR A 11 -8.42 -14.17 4.38
C THR A 11 -8.79 -13.01 3.46
N SER A 12 -9.25 -11.90 4.02
CA SER A 12 -9.67 -10.71 3.26
C SER A 12 -8.50 -10.00 2.56
N MET A 13 -7.25 -10.30 2.95
CA MET A 13 -6.06 -9.85 2.21
C MET A 13 -5.98 -10.41 0.78
N TYR A 14 -6.71 -11.48 0.50
CA TYR A 14 -6.75 -12.15 -0.82
C TYR A 14 -8.00 -11.79 -1.63
N PHE A 15 -8.81 -10.84 -1.15
CA PHE A 15 -9.96 -10.33 -1.89
C PHE A 15 -9.49 -9.47 -3.07
N ASN A 16 -10.24 -9.52 -4.17
CA ASN A 16 -9.86 -8.85 -5.40
C ASN A 16 -10.43 -7.44 -5.49
N ASP A 17 -11.64 -7.25 -4.98
CA ASP A 17 -12.35 -5.97 -5.06
C ASP A 17 -13.13 -5.63 -3.79
N ILE A 18 -13.70 -4.43 -3.76
CA ILE A 18 -14.46 -3.94 -2.62
C ILE A 18 -15.76 -4.71 -2.36
N ASN A 19 -16.35 -5.33 -3.40
CA ASN A 19 -17.59 -6.08 -3.26
C ASN A 19 -17.36 -7.35 -2.44
N ASP A 20 -16.19 -7.98 -2.53
CA ASP A 20 -15.84 -9.12 -1.68
C ASP A 20 -15.96 -8.76 -0.18
N PHE A 21 -15.45 -7.58 0.21
CA PHE A 21 -15.55 -7.07 1.58
C PHE A 21 -17.00 -6.76 1.97
N ILE A 22 -17.75 -6.09 1.10
CA ILE A 22 -19.15 -5.73 1.35
C ILE A 22 -20.01 -6.99 1.51
N ASN A 23 -19.84 -7.96 0.60
CA ASN A 23 -20.55 -9.24 0.64
C ASN A 23 -20.24 -10.04 1.90
N LEU A 24 -19.00 -9.99 2.38
CA LEU A 24 -18.61 -10.62 3.64
C LEU A 24 -19.35 -10.00 4.84
N GLU A 25 -19.40 -8.67 4.94
CA GLU A 25 -20.08 -8.00 6.04
C GLU A 25 -21.59 -8.19 6.02
N ILE A 26 -22.20 -8.08 4.84
CA ILE A 26 -23.65 -8.25 4.65
C ILE A 26 -24.05 -9.72 4.84
N GLY A 27 -23.29 -10.65 4.25
CA GLY A 27 -23.59 -12.07 4.28
C GLY A 27 -23.37 -12.71 5.65
N ILE A 28 -22.48 -12.14 6.47
CA ILE A 28 -22.13 -12.69 7.77
C ILE A 28 -22.16 -11.59 8.84
N LYS A 29 -23.32 -11.41 9.48
CA LYS A 29 -23.57 -10.38 10.52
C LYS A 29 -22.51 -10.29 11.61
N ARG A 30 -21.87 -11.40 11.97
CA ARG A 30 -20.80 -11.42 12.98
C ARG A 30 -19.49 -10.77 12.53
N PHE A 31 -19.35 -10.42 11.25
CA PHE A 31 -18.18 -9.72 10.69
C PHE A 31 -18.55 -8.33 10.17
N GLN A 32 -19.71 -7.81 10.56
CA GLN A 32 -20.06 -6.43 10.28
C GLN A 32 -19.04 -5.48 10.92
N GLY A 33 -18.60 -4.46 10.18
CA GLY A 33 -17.54 -3.53 10.62
C GLY A 33 -16.12 -4.11 10.54
N ASN A 34 -15.91 -5.21 9.82
CA ASN A 34 -14.58 -5.79 9.58
C ASN A 34 -13.69 -4.86 8.74
N ILE A 35 -14.24 -4.14 7.75
CA ILE A 35 -13.54 -3.18 6.90
C ILE A 35 -12.90 -2.07 7.74
N GLU A 36 -13.59 -1.60 8.79
CA GLU A 36 -13.09 -0.54 9.66
C GLU A 36 -11.89 -0.96 10.52
N ARG A 37 -11.62 -2.27 10.63
CA ARG A 37 -10.49 -2.81 11.41
C ARG A 37 -9.15 -2.71 10.65
N PHE A 38 -9.19 -2.38 9.37
CA PHE A 38 -7.99 -2.26 8.56
C PHE A 38 -7.29 -0.92 8.80
N HIS A 39 -6.05 -1.01 9.26
CA HIS A 39 -5.14 0.13 9.39
C HIS A 39 -4.28 0.37 8.14
N PHE A 40 -4.45 -0.47 7.12
CA PHE A 40 -3.86 -0.32 5.80
C PHE A 40 -4.85 -0.85 4.76
N ASN A 41 -4.82 -0.31 3.54
CA ASN A 41 -5.69 -0.80 2.47
C ASN A 41 -5.17 -2.13 1.92
N PRO A 42 -5.98 -3.20 1.89
CA PRO A 42 -5.60 -4.50 1.32
C PRO A 42 -5.67 -4.51 -0.21
N ILE A 43 -6.43 -3.59 -0.80
CA ILE A 43 -6.63 -3.42 -2.25
C ILE A 43 -6.38 -1.97 -2.65
N PRO A 44 -6.14 -1.67 -3.95
CA PRO A 44 -6.19 -0.29 -4.44
C PRO A 44 -7.54 0.36 -4.14
N LEU A 45 -7.52 1.61 -3.70
CA LEU A 45 -8.73 2.35 -3.36
C LEU A 45 -9.09 3.37 -4.44
N ASN A 46 -10.39 3.59 -4.59
CA ASN A 46 -10.97 4.70 -5.34
C ASN A 46 -11.80 5.58 -4.40
N GLU A 47 -12.36 6.67 -4.90
CA GLU A 47 -13.17 7.59 -4.08
C GLU A 47 -14.31 6.90 -3.30
N TYR A 48 -14.91 5.83 -3.86
CA TYR A 48 -15.97 5.08 -3.20
C TYR A 48 -15.41 4.19 -2.08
N SER A 49 -14.47 3.31 -2.38
CA SER A 49 -13.91 2.38 -1.39
C SER A 49 -13.11 3.08 -0.31
N ARG A 50 -12.52 4.25 -0.60
CA ARG A 50 -11.85 5.10 0.39
C ARG A 50 -12.76 5.51 1.55
N LYS A 51 -14.06 5.71 1.30
CA LYS A 51 -15.04 6.07 2.33
C LYS A 51 -15.33 4.92 3.30
N LEU A 52 -15.16 3.68 2.85
CA LEU A 52 -15.40 2.49 3.65
C LEU A 52 -14.19 2.19 4.56
N PHE A 53 -12.97 2.35 4.06
CA PHE A 53 -11.75 2.16 4.86
C PHE A 53 -11.38 3.42 5.67
N THR A 54 -12.13 3.70 6.73
CA THR A 54 -12.01 4.94 7.53
C THR A 54 -10.71 5.04 8.33
N ASN A 55 -10.19 3.91 8.83
CA ASN A 55 -9.09 3.86 9.80
C ASN A 55 -7.70 3.59 9.19
N ILE A 56 -7.50 3.89 7.90
CA ILE A 56 -6.19 3.71 7.26
C ILE A 56 -5.15 4.67 7.84
N GLU A 57 -4.08 4.08 8.35
CA GLU A 57 -2.88 4.76 8.85
C GLU A 57 -1.69 4.59 7.89
N THR A 58 -1.58 3.41 7.27
CA THR A 58 -0.57 3.10 6.25
C THR A 58 -1.24 2.88 4.90
N PHE A 59 -0.99 3.77 3.94
CA PHE A 59 -1.58 3.72 2.61
C PHE A 59 -0.66 2.99 1.62
N HIS A 60 -1.13 1.88 1.07
CA HIS A 60 -0.45 1.04 0.10
C HIS A 60 -0.83 1.46 -1.32
N ILE A 61 0.19 1.71 -2.15
CA ILE A 61 0.06 2.07 -3.56
C ILE A 61 0.63 0.91 -4.37
N TYR A 62 -0.26 0.18 -5.05
CA TYR A 62 0.09 -1.06 -5.72
C TYR A 62 0.58 -0.81 -7.15
N ASN A 63 0.02 0.19 -7.83
CA ASN A 63 0.41 0.58 -9.19
C ASN A 63 0.62 2.09 -9.32
N LYS A 64 1.38 2.49 -10.35
CA LYS A 64 1.63 3.91 -10.67
C LYS A 64 0.40 4.73 -11.07
N TYR A 65 -0.71 4.06 -11.35
CA TYR A 65 -1.97 4.68 -11.78
C TYR A 65 -3.06 4.65 -10.70
N ASP A 66 -2.75 4.10 -9.53
CA ASP A 66 -3.71 4.06 -8.43
C ASP A 66 -3.97 5.50 -7.92
N GLU A 67 -5.20 5.75 -7.47
CA GLU A 67 -5.54 7.00 -6.83
C GLU A 67 -4.77 7.15 -5.50
N ILE A 68 -4.24 8.35 -5.26
CA ILE A 68 -3.45 8.64 -4.06
C ILE A 68 -4.25 9.55 -3.14
N PHE A 69 -4.52 9.07 -1.94
CA PHE A 69 -5.20 9.84 -0.91
C PHE A 69 -4.21 10.43 0.10
N ASN A 70 -4.43 11.69 0.46
CA ASN A 70 -3.65 12.43 1.47
C ASN A 70 -4.51 12.85 2.68
N ASN A 71 -5.77 12.43 2.71
CA ASN A 71 -6.75 12.82 3.73
C ASN A 71 -6.87 11.81 4.86
N GLY A 72 -7.41 12.25 5.99
CA GLY A 72 -7.61 11.42 7.18
C GLY A 72 -6.32 11.20 7.97
N ARG A 73 -6.17 10.01 8.57
CA ARG A 73 -5.06 9.65 9.48
C ARG A 73 -3.91 8.93 8.77
N ILE A 74 -3.66 9.22 7.49
CA ILE A 74 -2.58 8.55 6.75
C ILE A 74 -1.23 9.13 7.19
N PHE A 75 -0.47 8.34 7.97
CA PHE A 75 0.85 8.72 8.47
C PHE A 75 1.99 8.19 7.59
N LYS A 76 1.73 7.12 6.84
CA LYS A 76 2.75 6.41 6.07
C LYS A 76 2.20 5.99 4.72
N LYS A 77 3.06 6.05 3.69
CA LYS A 77 2.79 5.47 2.37
C LYS A 77 3.78 4.36 2.05
N VAL A 78 3.31 3.32 1.38
CA VAL A 78 4.10 2.18 0.94
C VAL A 78 3.85 1.95 -0.53
N ILE A 79 4.91 2.03 -1.34
CA ILE A 79 4.84 1.81 -2.79
C ILE A 79 5.34 0.39 -3.11
N TRP A 80 4.53 -0.39 -3.83
CA TRP A 80 4.85 -1.78 -4.21
C TRP A 80 5.36 -1.94 -5.64
N TYR A 81 5.11 -0.96 -6.51
CA TYR A 81 5.60 -1.00 -7.88
C TYR A 81 7.02 -0.45 -8.00
N LYS A 82 7.67 -0.75 -9.14
CA LYS A 82 9.01 -0.24 -9.45
C LYS A 82 9.00 1.28 -9.54
N VAL A 83 9.80 1.92 -8.70
CA VAL A 83 10.05 3.36 -8.73
C VAL A 83 11.52 3.64 -9.01
N ASP A 84 11.77 4.75 -9.69
CA ASP A 84 13.11 5.29 -9.84
C ASP A 84 13.69 5.64 -8.46
N TYR A 85 14.99 5.41 -8.31
CA TYR A 85 15.72 5.66 -7.06
C TYR A 85 15.67 7.12 -6.64
N SER A 86 15.65 8.05 -7.59
CA SER A 86 15.48 9.48 -7.31
C SER A 86 14.15 9.77 -6.60
N THR A 87 13.06 9.10 -7.01
CA THR A 87 11.74 9.19 -6.37
C THR A 87 11.75 8.57 -4.98
N HIS A 88 12.41 7.41 -4.81
CA HIS A 88 12.58 6.79 -3.50
C HIS A 88 13.34 7.70 -2.52
N LEU A 89 14.37 8.39 -2.99
CA LEU A 89 15.21 9.25 -2.17
C LEU A 89 14.44 10.48 -1.66
N LYS A 90 13.59 11.07 -2.52
CA LYS A 90 12.72 12.22 -2.17
C LYS A 90 11.76 11.92 -1.02
N GLU A 91 11.28 10.68 -0.91
CA GLU A 91 10.38 10.28 0.19
C GLU A 91 11.11 9.93 1.49
N LYS A 92 12.40 9.56 1.43
CA LYS A 92 13.20 9.22 2.62
C LYS A 92 13.84 10.45 3.28
N ILE A 93 14.43 11.37 2.52
CA ILE A 93 15.26 12.47 3.06
C ILE A 93 15.29 13.64 2.05
N LEU A 94 15.09 14.87 2.54
CA LEU A 94 15.42 16.12 1.84
C LEU A 94 16.86 16.07 1.30
N TYR A 95 17.00 15.83 -0.01
CA TYR A 95 18.18 15.89 -0.89
C TYR A 95 19.53 15.29 -0.44
N LYS A 96 20.09 14.46 -1.34
CA LYS A 96 21.38 14.73 -2.01
C LYS A 96 21.57 13.85 -3.26
N ASP A 97 21.69 14.53 -4.39
CA ASP A 97 21.71 14.00 -5.77
C ASP A 97 22.99 13.23 -6.14
N ARG A 98 22.94 12.58 -7.32
CA ARG A 98 23.97 11.78 -8.02
C ARG A 98 25.40 12.36 -8.06
N ASN A 99 25.57 13.65 -7.75
CA ASN A 99 26.88 14.30 -7.60
C ASN A 99 27.73 13.70 -6.46
N ILE A 100 27.16 12.95 -5.52
CA ILE A 100 27.89 12.43 -4.34
C ILE A 100 28.24 10.94 -4.44
N TYR A 101 27.34 10.10 -4.96
CA TYR A 101 27.52 8.63 -4.92
C TYR A 101 28.23 8.04 -6.14
N GLY A 102 28.39 8.80 -7.23
CA GLY A 102 29.06 8.31 -8.44
C GLY A 102 28.45 7.00 -8.96
N ASN A 103 29.28 5.98 -9.18
CA ASN A 103 28.88 4.64 -9.66
C ASN A 103 28.51 3.66 -8.55
N ILE A 104 28.40 4.10 -7.28
CA ILE A 104 28.12 3.20 -6.15
C ILE A 104 26.63 2.90 -6.11
N ILE A 105 26.29 1.61 -6.27
CA ILE A 105 24.93 1.09 -6.20
C ILE A 105 24.59 0.80 -4.73
N PRO A 106 23.58 1.46 -4.12
CA PRO A 106 23.12 1.16 -2.78
C PRO A 106 22.60 -0.29 -2.68
N TYR A 107 22.84 -0.95 -1.56
CA TYR A 107 22.46 -2.37 -1.35
C TYR A 107 20.95 -2.66 -1.54
N GLU A 108 20.12 -1.63 -1.43
CA GLU A 108 18.65 -1.71 -1.54
C GLU A 108 18.15 -1.79 -3.00
N VAL A 109 19.04 -1.54 -3.97
CA VAL A 109 18.70 -1.45 -5.40
C VAL A 109 18.81 -2.83 -6.07
N LYS A 110 17.75 -3.24 -6.78
CA LYS A 110 17.65 -4.58 -7.38
C LYS A 110 17.90 -4.64 -8.89
N SER A 111 17.98 -3.51 -9.59
CA SER A 111 18.40 -3.52 -11.00
C SER A 111 18.85 -2.15 -11.49
N ASN A 112 19.70 -2.15 -12.52
CA ASN A 112 20.17 -0.98 -13.25
C ASN A 112 19.78 -1.15 -14.72
N ARG A 113 18.76 -0.43 -15.20
CA ARG A 113 18.42 -0.40 -16.64
C ARG A 113 18.19 1.05 -17.03
N CYS A 114 19.02 1.53 -17.97
CA CYS A 114 19.08 2.91 -18.46
C CYS A 114 19.23 3.96 -17.35
N TRP A 115 20.47 4.25 -16.96
CA TRP A 115 20.85 5.45 -16.20
C TRP A 115 19.98 5.75 -14.96
N CYS A 116 19.29 4.76 -14.39
CA CYS A 116 18.37 4.85 -13.26
C CYS A 116 18.44 3.56 -12.45
N PHE A 117 18.58 3.73 -11.13
CA PHE A 117 18.49 2.65 -10.16
C PHE A 117 17.01 2.45 -9.79
N TYR A 118 16.57 1.21 -9.57
CA TYR A 118 15.19 0.92 -9.14
C TYR A 118 15.19 0.15 -7.83
N ILE A 119 14.24 0.49 -6.96
CA ILE A 119 13.98 -0.25 -5.73
C ILE A 119 12.64 -0.97 -5.86
N VAL A 120 12.63 -2.25 -5.51
CA VAL A 120 11.41 -3.02 -5.26
C VAL A 120 11.43 -3.37 -3.78
N LYS A 121 10.55 -2.72 -3.02
CA LYS A 121 10.28 -3.10 -1.65
C LYS A 121 9.52 -4.43 -1.72
N ILE A 122 10.20 -5.51 -1.39
CA ILE A 122 9.60 -6.84 -1.18
C ILE A 122 9.17 -6.88 0.29
#